data_AF-A0A1H3JFG9-F1
#
_entry.id   AF-A0A1H3JFG9-F1
#
_cell.length_a   1.000
_cell.length_b   1.000
_cell.length_c   1.000
_cell.angle_alpha   90.00
_cell.angle_beta   90.00
_cell.angle_gamma   90.00
#
_symmetry.space_group_name_H-M   'P 1'
#
loop_
_entity.id
_entity.type
_entity.pdbx_description
1 polymer ?
#
loop_
_entity_poly.entity_id
_entity_poly.type
_entity_poly.pdbx_seq_one_letter_code
_entity_poly.pdbx_strand_id
1 'polypeptide(L)'
;MSDRITIYLGLTEIRAYEPTVFGTGPVGGGGYGDDFSNSKIGRKVAANARKEVSENYKVPINNAVAAQEADYAAKRQLIPDELQRKIEEDKRKSDVKADDRVANLWSEIGSMDTIISQTALETISLQAVANSFYKRDFFDQPINAFITEAAARLAYRIADSKKSFEDWQKSLKAAYEIKRLNDLAELANKQKAQLSALVEEARIAAEAAAKPTDIETAIKFTADFYAEVGKKFGDSASKLAEELAESAKGKKIRSAGDALKAFDKYKNELNKKFSAKDRAAAANYIDSMDFEAIGKAAAKFGKSLGYVGHIMNAKDSFIEFQKAMKSDNWKPFFVKAEAIALGMAATYLVTITFGFIAVTPLGILLFAFLVAATGAAIDDQLIENINSFIVGL
;
A
#
# COMPACT_ATOMS: atom_id res chain seq x y z
N MET A 1 3.09 -22.24 24.04
CA MET A 1 1.72 -21.74 24.26
C MET A 1 1.44 -20.77 23.12
N SER A 2 0.68 -21.22 22.13
CA SER A 2 0.40 -20.46 20.92
C SER A 2 -0.90 -19.70 21.15
N ASP A 3 -0.80 -18.38 21.32
CA ASP A 3 -1.95 -17.50 21.42
C ASP A 3 -2.71 -17.53 20.10
N ARG A 4 -3.79 -18.34 20.06
CA ARG A 4 -4.81 -18.25 19.02
C ARG A 4 -5.52 -16.91 19.21
N ILE A 5 -5.03 -15.87 18.54
CA ILE A 5 -5.82 -14.65 18.35
C ILE A 5 -6.97 -15.03 17.42
N THR A 6 -8.15 -15.24 18.00
CA THR A 6 -9.42 -15.28 17.27
C THR A 6 -9.59 -13.93 16.61
N ILE A 7 -9.30 -13.83 15.31
CA ILE A 7 -9.66 -12.66 14.52
C ILE A 7 -11.18 -12.73 14.36
N TYR A 8 -11.89 -11.96 15.17
CA TYR A 8 -13.29 -11.65 14.94
C TYR A 8 -13.34 -10.82 13.65
N LEU A 9 -13.55 -11.49 12.52
CA LEU A 9 -14.04 -10.83 11.32
C LEU A 9 -15.38 -10.23 11.71
N GLY A 10 -15.41 -8.90 11.89
CA GLY A 10 -16.58 -8.17 12.35
C GLY A 10 -17.78 -8.63 11.52
N LEU A 11 -18.81 -9.10 12.22
CA LEU A 11 -20.10 -9.51 11.65
C LEU A 11 -20.50 -8.49 10.59
N THR A 12 -20.37 -8.86 9.32
CA THR A 12 -21.06 -8.14 8.26
C THR A 12 -22.53 -8.47 8.42
N GLU A 13 -23.21 -7.67 9.26
CA GLU A 13 -24.63 -7.77 9.53
C GLU A 13 -25.37 -7.91 8.20
N ILE A 14 -25.98 -9.08 8.02
CA ILE A 14 -27.00 -9.27 7.01
C ILE A 14 -28.17 -8.39 7.46
N ARG A 15 -28.45 -7.30 6.73
CA ARG A 15 -29.56 -6.37 7.04
C ARG A 15 -30.85 -7.15 7.29
N ALA A 16 -31.74 -6.61 8.13
CA ALA A 16 -33.07 -7.18 8.36
C ALA A 16 -33.74 -7.54 7.03
N TYR A 17 -34.27 -8.76 6.95
CA TYR A 17 -34.90 -9.24 5.72
C TYR A 17 -36.22 -8.53 5.47
N GLU A 18 -36.38 -7.94 4.28
CA GLU A 18 -37.67 -7.43 3.79
C GLU A 18 -38.34 -8.47 2.90
N PRO A 19 -39.64 -8.76 3.11
CA PRO A 19 -40.38 -9.72 2.29
C PRO A 19 -40.27 -9.43 0.78
N THR A 20 -40.29 -10.49 -0.01
CA THR A 20 -40.16 -10.40 -1.46
C THR A 20 -41.31 -9.61 -2.06
N VAL A 21 -40.97 -8.62 -2.89
CA VAL A 21 -41.95 -7.91 -3.71
C VAL A 21 -42.18 -8.71 -4.98
N PHE A 22 -43.38 -9.27 -5.12
CA PHE A 22 -43.81 -9.87 -6.38
C PHE A 22 -44.21 -8.78 -7.37
N GLY A 23 -43.94 -9.01 -8.66
CA GLY A 23 -44.20 -8.04 -9.71
C GLY A 23 -45.66 -7.55 -9.76
N THR A 24 -45.85 -6.32 -10.22
CA THR A 24 -47.16 -5.65 -10.36
C THR A 24 -47.69 -5.68 -11.81
N GLY A 25 -46.91 -6.28 -12.72
CA GLY A 25 -47.19 -6.27 -14.16
C GLY A 25 -48.48 -7.01 -14.52
N PRO A 26 -49.06 -6.70 -15.70
CA PRO A 26 -50.23 -7.42 -16.18
C PRO A 26 -49.90 -8.91 -16.21
N VAL A 27 -50.77 -9.74 -15.63
CA VAL A 27 -50.70 -11.19 -15.74
C VAL A 27 -50.67 -11.47 -17.24
N GLY A 28 -49.49 -11.83 -17.77
CA GLY A 28 -49.29 -12.01 -19.20
C GLY A 28 -50.39 -12.95 -19.65
N GLY A 29 -51.31 -12.45 -20.46
CA GLY A 29 -52.52 -13.17 -20.79
C GLY A 29 -52.09 -14.53 -21.28
N GLY A 30 -52.35 -15.57 -20.50
CA GLY A 30 -52.56 -16.90 -21.02
C GLY A 30 -53.75 -16.76 -21.94
N GLY A 31 -53.49 -16.21 -23.12
CA GLY A 31 -54.44 -16.08 -24.18
C GLY A 31 -54.92 -17.48 -24.38
N TYR A 32 -56.21 -17.67 -24.15
CA TYR A 32 -56.83 -18.85 -24.67
C TYR A 32 -56.54 -18.77 -26.18
N GLY A 33 -55.57 -19.55 -26.68
CA GLY A 33 -55.18 -19.60 -28.08
C GLY A 33 -56.42 -19.51 -28.96
N ASP A 34 -56.29 -18.85 -30.10
CA ASP A 34 -57.36 -18.25 -30.90
C ASP A 34 -58.63 -19.11 -31.12
N ASP A 35 -58.51 -20.43 -30.94
CA ASP A 35 -59.57 -21.43 -30.95
C ASP A 35 -60.60 -21.33 -29.78
N PHE A 36 -60.20 -20.87 -28.58
CA PHE A 36 -61.05 -20.89 -27.38
C PHE A 36 -61.67 -19.52 -27.01
N SER A 37 -60.99 -18.43 -27.34
CA SER A 37 -61.46 -17.06 -27.07
C SER A 37 -62.71 -16.70 -27.89
N ASN A 38 -62.82 -17.27 -29.09
CA ASN A 38 -63.89 -17.00 -30.05
C ASN A 38 -65.15 -17.87 -29.87
N SER A 39 -65.07 -19.00 -29.13
CA SER A 39 -66.19 -19.91 -28.90
C SER A 39 -66.90 -19.69 -27.56
N LYS A 40 -68.24 -19.70 -27.55
CA LYS A 40 -69.06 -19.63 -26.31
C LYS A 40 -68.75 -20.79 -25.35
N ILE A 41 -68.46 -21.98 -25.89
CA ILE A 41 -68.11 -23.16 -25.10
C ILE A 41 -66.72 -22.97 -24.49
N GLY A 42 -65.76 -22.49 -25.28
CA GLY A 42 -64.40 -22.23 -24.81
C GLY A 42 -64.36 -21.22 -23.67
N ARG A 43 -65.11 -20.11 -23.79
CA ARG A 43 -65.26 -19.12 -22.70
C ARG A 43 -65.88 -19.71 -21.43
N LYS A 44 -66.82 -20.65 -21.54
CA LYS A 44 -67.43 -21.31 -20.38
C LYS A 44 -66.46 -22.26 -19.68
N VAL A 45 -65.69 -23.04 -20.45
CA VAL A 45 -64.64 -23.92 -19.91
C VAL A 45 -63.58 -23.11 -19.17
N ALA A 46 -63.11 -22.02 -19.81
CA ALA A 46 -62.20 -21.05 -19.22
C ALA A 46 -62.69 -20.46 -17.89
N ALA A 47 -63.94 -20.00 -17.85
CA ALA A 47 -64.53 -19.40 -16.65
C ALA A 47 -64.67 -20.42 -15.51
N ASN A 48 -65.09 -21.65 -15.82
CA ASN A 48 -65.20 -22.73 -14.84
C ASN A 48 -63.83 -23.11 -14.27
N ALA A 49 -62.81 -23.23 -15.12
CA ALA A 49 -61.44 -23.52 -14.69
C ALA A 49 -60.89 -22.43 -13.76
N ARG A 50 -61.09 -21.15 -14.09
CA ARG A 50 -60.69 -20.03 -13.23
C ARG A 50 -61.41 -20.05 -11.88
N LYS A 51 -62.70 -20.36 -11.88
CA LYS A 51 -63.51 -20.47 -10.66
C LYS A 51 -62.98 -21.59 -9.76
N GLU A 52 -62.80 -22.79 -10.31
CA GLU A 52 -62.27 -23.95 -9.59
C GLU A 52 -60.91 -23.65 -8.96
N VAL A 53 -59.96 -23.14 -9.75
CA VAL A 53 -58.61 -22.84 -9.28
C VAL A 53 -58.64 -21.72 -8.22
N SER A 54 -59.43 -20.68 -8.42
CA SER A 54 -59.56 -19.58 -7.46
C SER A 54 -60.17 -20.02 -6.13
N GLU A 55 -61.22 -20.84 -6.16
CA GLU A 55 -61.89 -21.32 -4.94
C GLU A 55 -60.96 -22.24 -4.13
N ASN A 56 -60.18 -23.08 -4.82
CA ASN A 56 -59.36 -24.09 -4.16
C ASN A 56 -57.95 -23.61 -3.77
N TYR A 57 -57.36 -22.65 -4.49
CA TYR A 57 -55.92 -22.33 -4.34
C TYR A 57 -55.60 -20.90 -3.93
N LYS A 58 -56.58 -19.98 -3.81
CA LYS A 58 -56.31 -18.60 -3.36
C LYS A 58 -55.67 -18.54 -1.97
N VAL A 59 -56.09 -19.39 -1.03
CA VAL A 59 -55.49 -19.46 0.31
C VAL A 59 -54.19 -20.27 0.30
N PRO A 60 -54.14 -21.49 -0.30
CA PRO A 60 -52.91 -22.27 -0.41
C PRO A 60 -51.70 -21.54 -1.00
N ILE A 61 -51.86 -20.72 -2.06
CA ILE A 61 -50.73 -19.97 -2.64
C ILE A 61 -50.13 -18.98 -1.64
N ASN A 62 -50.96 -18.24 -0.91
CA ASN A 62 -50.50 -17.26 0.08
C ASN A 62 -49.80 -17.97 1.25
N ASN A 63 -50.34 -19.08 1.72
CA ASN A 63 -49.72 -19.89 2.78
C ASN A 63 -48.37 -20.46 2.32
N ALA A 64 -48.27 -20.91 1.06
CA ALA A 64 -47.03 -21.42 0.51
C ALA A 64 -45.96 -20.31 0.38
N VAL A 65 -46.33 -19.11 -0.06
CA VAL A 65 -45.42 -17.95 -0.06
C VAL A 65 -44.97 -17.63 1.36
N ALA A 66 -45.90 -17.48 2.32
CA ALA A 66 -45.57 -17.15 3.70
C ALA A 66 -44.64 -18.19 4.36
N ALA A 67 -44.90 -19.48 4.11
CA ALA A 67 -44.04 -20.56 4.60
C ALA A 67 -42.64 -20.50 3.98
N GLN A 68 -42.54 -20.21 2.68
CA GLN A 68 -41.26 -20.09 1.99
C GLN A 68 -40.47 -18.85 2.43
N GLU A 69 -41.17 -17.74 2.70
CA GLU A 69 -40.59 -16.53 3.27
C GLU A 69 -40.00 -16.77 4.66
N ALA A 70 -40.73 -17.49 5.53
CA ALA A 70 -40.24 -17.86 6.85
C ALA A 70 -39.03 -18.82 6.79
N ASP A 71 -39.09 -19.83 5.92
CA ASP A 71 -37.97 -20.77 5.70
C ASP A 71 -36.71 -20.04 5.19
N TYR A 72 -36.88 -19.16 4.20
CA TYR A 72 -35.79 -18.35 3.68
C TYR A 72 -35.22 -17.41 4.75
N ALA A 73 -36.05 -16.70 5.50
CA ALA A 73 -35.59 -15.81 6.57
C ALA A 73 -34.77 -16.57 7.63
N ALA A 74 -35.20 -17.77 8.02
CA ALA A 74 -34.46 -18.62 8.95
C ALA A 74 -33.12 -19.08 8.36
N LYS A 75 -33.10 -19.56 7.11
CA LYS A 75 -31.87 -19.98 6.42
C LYS A 75 -30.89 -18.84 6.20
N ARG A 76 -31.40 -17.63 5.93
CA ARG A 76 -30.60 -16.43 5.70
C ARG A 76 -29.76 -16.05 6.93
N GLN A 77 -30.27 -16.28 8.14
CA GLN A 77 -29.51 -16.07 9.38
C GLN A 77 -28.33 -17.03 9.54
N LEU A 78 -28.37 -18.18 8.88
CA LEU A 78 -27.33 -19.22 8.95
C LEU A 78 -26.27 -19.09 7.83
N ILE A 79 -26.44 -18.16 6.89
CA ILE A 79 -25.51 -17.95 5.77
C ILE A 79 -24.06 -17.70 6.23
N PRO A 80 -23.80 -16.89 7.28
CA PRO A 80 -22.43 -16.70 7.76
C PRO A 80 -21.75 -18.00 8.22
N ASP A 81 -22.47 -18.82 8.99
CA ASP A 81 -21.95 -20.11 9.48
C ASP A 81 -21.76 -21.10 8.32
N GLU A 82 -22.67 -21.09 7.34
CA GLU A 82 -22.57 -21.90 6.13
C GLU A 82 -21.33 -21.55 5.30
N LEU A 83 -21.08 -20.24 5.10
CA LEU A 83 -19.91 -19.75 4.37
C LEU A 83 -18.62 -20.21 5.05
N GLN A 84 -18.54 -20.05 6.37
CA GLN A 84 -17.35 -20.44 7.13
C GLN A 84 -17.09 -21.94 7.07
N ARG A 85 -18.14 -22.77 7.16
CA ARG A 85 -18.02 -24.22 6.97
C ARG A 85 -17.53 -24.57 5.57
N LYS A 86 -18.06 -23.94 4.51
CA LYS A 86 -17.64 -24.19 3.12
C LYS A 86 -16.16 -23.82 2.91
N ILE A 87 -15.70 -22.70 3.49
CA ILE A 87 -14.28 -22.29 3.43
C ILE A 87 -13.40 -23.35 4.09
N GLU A 88 -13.77 -23.83 5.28
CA GLU A 88 -13.03 -24.86 6.01
C GLU A 88 -12.99 -26.21 5.25
N GLU A 89 -14.11 -26.61 4.64
CA GLU A 89 -14.18 -27.82 3.81
C GLU A 89 -13.31 -27.74 2.56
N ASP A 90 -13.23 -26.57 1.92
CA ASP A 90 -12.39 -26.34 0.75
C ASP A 90 -10.90 -26.32 1.12
N LYS A 91 -10.55 -25.64 2.23
CA LYS A 91 -9.19 -25.64 2.77
C LYS A 91 -8.65 -27.02 3.09
N ARG A 92 -9.47 -27.93 3.62
CA ARG A 92 -9.07 -29.33 3.91
C ARG A 92 -8.69 -30.13 2.67
N LYS A 93 -9.06 -29.66 1.48
CA LYS A 93 -8.66 -30.25 0.19
C LYS A 93 -7.34 -29.67 -0.33
N SER A 94 -6.84 -28.60 0.28
CA SER A 94 -5.59 -27.92 -0.07
C SER A 94 -4.47 -28.27 0.93
N ASP A 95 -3.30 -28.65 0.44
CA ASP A 95 -2.15 -29.14 1.23
C ASP A 95 -1.33 -28.00 1.89
N VAL A 96 -2.00 -26.91 2.30
CA VAL A 96 -1.34 -25.65 2.73
C VAL A 96 -0.82 -25.77 4.16
N LYS A 97 0.49 -25.56 4.35
CA LYS A 97 1.16 -25.59 5.66
C LYS A 97 0.79 -24.35 6.49
N ALA A 98 0.46 -24.57 7.76
CA ALA A 98 -0.19 -23.61 8.67
C ALA A 98 0.63 -22.34 9.04
N ASP A 99 1.94 -22.30 8.76
CA ASP A 99 2.85 -21.33 9.39
C ASP A 99 3.08 -20.04 8.58
N ASP A 100 2.55 -19.92 7.36
CA ASP A 100 2.62 -18.70 6.57
C ASP A 100 1.28 -17.95 6.57
N ARG A 101 1.24 -16.84 7.32
CA ARG A 101 0.04 -16.01 7.50
C ARG A 101 -0.47 -15.41 6.19
N VAL A 102 0.42 -15.06 5.27
CA VAL A 102 0.05 -14.49 3.96
C VAL A 102 -0.47 -15.59 3.05
N ALA A 103 0.17 -16.77 3.06
CA ALA A 103 -0.32 -17.94 2.34
C ALA A 103 -1.71 -18.39 2.82
N ASN A 104 -1.99 -18.30 4.13
CA ASN A 104 -3.31 -18.61 4.69
C ASN A 104 -4.40 -17.63 4.20
N LEU A 105 -4.09 -16.33 4.09
CA LEU A 105 -5.02 -15.33 3.55
C LEU A 105 -5.29 -15.57 2.06
N TRP A 106 -4.27 -15.90 1.27
CA TRP A 106 -4.43 -16.25 -0.15
C TRP A 106 -5.25 -17.53 -0.34
N SER A 107 -5.06 -18.52 0.54
CA SER A 107 -5.87 -19.74 0.55
C SER A 107 -7.35 -19.44 0.84
N GLU A 108 -7.65 -18.57 1.81
CA GLU A 108 -9.02 -18.11 2.08
C GLU A 108 -9.66 -17.39 0.89
N ILE A 109 -8.91 -16.49 0.24
CA ILE A 109 -9.34 -15.81 -0.98
C ILE A 109 -9.66 -16.83 -2.08
N GLY A 110 -8.79 -17.83 -2.28
CA GLY A 110 -9.01 -18.91 -3.24
C GLY A 110 -10.24 -19.75 -2.94
N SER A 111 -10.49 -20.09 -1.67
CA SER A 111 -11.69 -20.82 -1.27
C SER A 111 -12.97 -20.01 -1.52
N MET A 112 -12.94 -18.70 -1.28
CA MET A 112 -14.08 -17.83 -1.62
C MET A 112 -14.35 -17.79 -3.12
N ASP A 113 -13.32 -17.74 -3.98
CA ASP A 113 -13.48 -17.82 -5.44
C ASP A 113 -14.11 -19.13 -5.90
N THR A 114 -13.71 -20.25 -5.30
CA THR A 114 -14.33 -21.55 -5.53
C THR A 114 -15.81 -21.55 -5.13
N ILE A 115 -16.14 -21.03 -3.95
CA ILE A 115 -17.52 -20.96 -3.44
C ILE A 115 -18.40 -20.08 -4.35
N ILE A 116 -17.91 -18.90 -4.75
CA ILE A 116 -18.64 -17.99 -5.66
C ILE A 116 -18.91 -18.69 -6.99
N SER A 117 -17.92 -19.39 -7.55
CA SER A 117 -18.06 -20.12 -8.82
C SER A 117 -19.06 -21.28 -8.72
N GLN A 118 -19.01 -22.07 -7.65
CA GLN A 118 -19.96 -23.16 -7.42
C GLN A 118 -21.38 -22.63 -7.24
N THR A 119 -21.54 -21.56 -6.47
CA THR A 119 -22.83 -20.91 -6.21
C THR A 119 -23.44 -20.33 -7.48
N ALA A 120 -22.62 -19.76 -8.38
CA ALA A 120 -23.06 -19.30 -9.69
C ALA A 120 -23.55 -20.45 -10.58
N LEU A 121 -22.84 -21.59 -10.61
CA LEU A 121 -23.26 -22.77 -11.36
C LEU A 121 -24.57 -23.36 -10.82
N GLU A 122 -24.72 -23.43 -9.50
CA GLU A 122 -25.95 -23.90 -8.87
C GLU A 122 -27.14 -22.97 -9.17
N THR A 123 -26.90 -21.65 -9.11
CA THR A 123 -27.90 -20.63 -9.49
C THR A 123 -28.37 -20.81 -10.94
N ILE A 124 -27.44 -20.99 -11.89
CA ILE A 124 -27.76 -21.26 -13.30
C ILE A 124 -28.61 -22.53 -13.42
N SER A 125 -28.27 -23.60 -12.70
CA SER A 125 -29.01 -24.86 -12.75
C SER A 125 -30.44 -24.73 -12.20
N LEU A 126 -30.63 -23.93 -11.14
CA LEU A 126 -31.93 -23.71 -10.52
C LEU A 126 -32.81 -22.75 -11.31
N GLN A 127 -32.23 -21.84 -12.09
CA GLN A 127 -32.99 -20.84 -12.87
C GLN A 127 -34.00 -21.51 -13.81
N ALA A 128 -33.62 -22.63 -14.44
CA ALA A 128 -34.52 -23.39 -15.30
C ALA A 128 -35.72 -23.96 -14.53
N VAL A 129 -35.52 -24.38 -13.28
CA VAL A 129 -36.57 -24.90 -12.40
C VAL A 129 -37.45 -23.76 -11.89
N ALA A 130 -36.85 -22.67 -11.43
CA ALA A 130 -37.54 -21.47 -10.95
C ALA A 130 -38.46 -20.88 -12.04
N ASN A 131 -37.97 -20.82 -13.27
CA ASN A 131 -38.72 -20.25 -14.39
C ASN A 131 -39.66 -21.28 -15.05
N SER A 132 -39.68 -22.53 -14.60
CA SER A 132 -40.35 -23.62 -15.32
C SER A 132 -41.87 -23.44 -15.42
N PHE A 133 -42.50 -22.87 -14.39
CA PHE A 133 -43.95 -22.66 -14.34
C PHE A 133 -44.40 -21.49 -15.22
N TYR A 134 -43.72 -20.33 -15.16
CA TYR A 134 -44.11 -19.12 -15.90
C TYR A 134 -43.34 -18.88 -17.21
N LYS A 135 -42.31 -19.68 -17.49
CA LYS A 135 -41.37 -19.52 -18.62
C LYS A 135 -40.64 -18.18 -18.65
N ARG A 136 -40.50 -17.55 -17.48
CA ARG A 136 -39.86 -16.26 -17.22
C ARG A 136 -39.48 -16.22 -15.75
N ASP A 137 -38.86 -15.13 -15.30
CA ASP A 137 -38.55 -14.94 -13.88
C ASP A 137 -39.80 -15.13 -13.01
N PHE A 138 -39.65 -15.92 -11.95
CA PHE A 138 -40.74 -16.29 -11.08
C PHE A 138 -41.28 -15.10 -10.27
N PHE A 139 -40.40 -14.22 -9.79
CA PHE A 139 -40.78 -13.10 -8.93
C PHE A 139 -41.32 -11.90 -9.71
N ASP A 140 -41.09 -11.85 -11.02
CA ASP A 140 -41.72 -10.87 -11.92
C ASP A 140 -43.25 -11.03 -12.02
N GLN A 141 -43.80 -12.18 -11.58
CA GLN A 141 -45.23 -12.44 -11.63
C GLN A 141 -45.91 -12.11 -10.30
N PRO A 142 -47.10 -11.46 -10.33
CA PRO A 142 -47.87 -11.30 -9.10
C PRO A 142 -48.30 -12.67 -8.55
N ILE A 143 -48.48 -12.79 -7.24
CA ILE A 143 -48.88 -14.06 -6.59
C ILE A 143 -50.14 -14.66 -7.23
N ASN A 144 -51.11 -13.81 -7.60
CA ASN A 144 -52.36 -14.23 -8.24
C ASN A 144 -52.20 -14.68 -9.71
N ALA A 145 -51.03 -14.51 -10.34
CA ALA A 145 -50.75 -15.02 -11.69
C ALA A 145 -50.89 -16.55 -11.77
N PHE A 146 -50.64 -17.25 -10.65
CA PHE A 146 -50.88 -18.69 -10.53
C PHE A 146 -52.29 -19.07 -10.97
N ILE A 147 -53.31 -18.31 -10.55
CA ILE A 147 -54.72 -18.62 -10.86
C ILE A 147 -54.95 -18.61 -12.37
N THR A 148 -54.33 -17.67 -13.08
CA THR A 148 -54.48 -17.53 -14.53
C THR A 148 -53.77 -18.67 -15.26
N GLU A 149 -52.52 -18.97 -14.88
CA GLU A 149 -51.71 -20.00 -15.53
C GLU A 149 -52.26 -21.41 -15.26
N ALA A 150 -52.63 -21.72 -14.01
CA ALA A 150 -53.21 -23.01 -13.66
C ALA A 150 -54.59 -23.21 -14.29
N ALA A 151 -55.43 -22.16 -14.39
CA ALA A 151 -56.70 -22.26 -15.08
C ALA A 151 -56.55 -22.46 -16.59
N ALA A 152 -55.54 -21.86 -17.21
CA ALA A 152 -55.21 -22.13 -18.61
C ALA A 152 -54.77 -23.58 -18.79
N ARG A 153 -53.82 -24.07 -17.98
CA ARG A 153 -53.38 -25.48 -17.99
C ARG A 153 -54.53 -26.47 -17.81
N LEU A 154 -55.48 -26.18 -16.91
CA LEU A 154 -56.67 -27.00 -16.68
C LEU A 154 -57.62 -26.97 -17.89
N ALA A 155 -57.92 -25.79 -18.44
CA ALA A 155 -58.81 -25.64 -19.59
C ALA A 155 -58.27 -26.36 -20.84
N TYR A 156 -56.94 -26.35 -21.02
CA TYR A 156 -56.25 -27.06 -22.09
C TYR A 156 -55.97 -28.53 -21.79
N ARG A 157 -56.39 -29.05 -20.63
CA ARG A 157 -56.11 -30.43 -20.18
C ARG A 157 -54.60 -30.77 -20.17
N ILE A 158 -53.76 -29.77 -19.94
CA ILE A 158 -52.30 -29.93 -19.81
C ILE A 158 -51.97 -30.53 -18.43
N ALA A 159 -52.62 -30.00 -17.38
CA ALA A 159 -52.44 -30.46 -16.01
C ALA A 159 -53.68 -30.10 -15.20
N ASP A 160 -54.00 -30.90 -14.18
CA ASP A 160 -55.02 -30.53 -13.20
C ASP A 160 -54.50 -29.43 -12.25
N SER A 161 -55.42 -28.88 -11.44
CA SER A 161 -55.16 -27.80 -10.51
C SER A 161 -54.12 -28.18 -9.43
N LYS A 162 -54.12 -29.45 -8.99
CA LYS A 162 -53.18 -29.96 -7.97
C LYS A 162 -51.78 -30.06 -8.54
N LYS A 163 -51.63 -30.67 -9.72
CA LYS A 163 -50.35 -30.78 -10.42
C LYS A 163 -49.78 -29.42 -10.76
N SER A 164 -50.62 -28.47 -11.18
CA SER A 164 -50.20 -27.09 -11.42
C SER A 164 -49.68 -26.42 -10.15
N PHE A 165 -50.34 -26.63 -9.01
CA PHE A 165 -49.87 -26.14 -7.71
C PHE A 165 -48.54 -26.76 -7.30
N GLU A 166 -48.36 -28.07 -7.48
CA GLU A 166 -47.09 -28.76 -7.21
C GLU A 166 -45.93 -28.22 -8.07
N ASP A 167 -46.16 -27.99 -9.38
CA ASP A 167 -45.16 -27.43 -10.29
C ASP A 167 -44.82 -25.97 -9.92
N TRP A 168 -45.82 -25.18 -9.53
CA TRP A 168 -45.64 -23.82 -9.04
C TRP A 168 -44.84 -23.79 -7.74
N GLN A 169 -45.13 -24.68 -6.77
CA GLN A 169 -44.37 -24.79 -5.52
C GLN A 169 -42.91 -25.18 -5.76
N LYS A 170 -42.62 -26.04 -6.75
CA LYS A 170 -41.23 -26.34 -7.14
C LYS A 170 -40.52 -25.10 -7.67
N SER A 171 -41.19 -24.32 -8.50
CA SER A 171 -40.67 -23.07 -9.05
C SER A 171 -40.42 -22.03 -7.94
N LEU A 172 -41.36 -21.88 -7.01
CA LEU A 172 -41.25 -21.03 -5.82
C LEU A 172 -40.01 -21.41 -5.00
N LYS A 173 -39.86 -22.69 -4.63
CA LYS A 173 -38.71 -23.18 -3.85
C LYS A 173 -37.37 -22.90 -4.53
N ALA A 174 -37.28 -23.19 -5.83
CA ALA A 174 -36.07 -22.92 -6.60
C ALA A 174 -35.75 -21.42 -6.68
N ALA A 175 -36.76 -20.56 -6.81
CA ALA A 175 -36.56 -19.11 -6.84
C ALA A 175 -36.03 -18.55 -5.51
N TYR A 176 -36.54 -19.04 -4.36
CA TYR A 176 -36.00 -18.65 -3.05
C TYR A 176 -34.61 -19.24 -2.77
N GLU A 177 -34.33 -20.44 -3.28
CA GLU A 177 -32.98 -21.01 -3.18
C GLU A 177 -31.97 -20.16 -3.96
N ILE A 178 -32.33 -19.66 -5.15
CA ILE A 178 -31.52 -18.69 -5.90
C ILE A 178 -31.26 -17.42 -5.08
N LYS A 179 -32.26 -16.87 -4.37
CA LYS A 179 -32.04 -15.72 -3.48
C LYS A 179 -31.00 -16.03 -2.40
N ARG A 180 -31.08 -17.22 -1.79
CA ARG A 180 -30.16 -17.65 -0.73
C ARG A 180 -28.73 -17.80 -1.26
N LEU A 181 -28.58 -18.41 -2.44
CA LEU A 181 -27.30 -18.56 -3.13
C LEU A 181 -26.70 -17.19 -3.47
N ASN A 182 -27.51 -16.25 -3.96
CA ASN A 182 -27.05 -14.88 -4.23
C ASN A 182 -26.57 -14.17 -2.95
N ASP A 183 -27.30 -14.27 -1.84
CA ASP A 183 -26.86 -13.72 -0.54
C ASP A 183 -25.53 -14.35 -0.07
N LEU A 184 -25.36 -15.66 -0.23
CA LEU A 184 -24.12 -16.37 0.10
C LEU A 184 -22.95 -15.87 -0.76
N ALA A 185 -23.16 -15.71 -2.07
CA ALA A 185 -22.15 -15.19 -2.99
C ALA A 185 -21.81 -13.72 -2.70
N GLU A 186 -22.79 -12.89 -2.33
CA GLU A 186 -22.55 -11.49 -1.94
C GLU A 186 -21.69 -11.41 -0.68
N LEU A 187 -22.01 -12.20 0.35
CA LEU A 187 -21.22 -12.25 1.58
C LEU A 187 -19.78 -12.72 1.32
N ALA A 188 -19.61 -13.78 0.50
CA ALA A 188 -18.30 -14.27 0.10
C ALA A 188 -17.48 -13.20 -0.65
N ASN A 189 -18.10 -12.48 -1.59
CA ASN A 189 -17.44 -11.38 -2.30
C ASN A 189 -17.01 -10.24 -1.35
N LYS A 190 -17.86 -9.90 -0.38
CA LYS A 190 -17.56 -8.86 0.60
C LYS A 190 -16.38 -9.24 1.50
N GLN A 191 -16.35 -10.47 2.01
CA GLN A 191 -15.23 -10.98 2.80
C GLN A 191 -13.95 -11.08 1.96
N LYS A 192 -14.04 -11.53 0.71
CA LYS A 192 -12.90 -11.55 -0.23
C LYS A 192 -12.29 -10.16 -0.43
N ALA A 193 -13.12 -9.14 -0.64
CA ALA A 193 -12.66 -7.77 -0.82
C ALA A 193 -11.93 -7.25 0.43
N GLN A 194 -12.45 -7.55 1.62
CA GLN A 194 -11.81 -7.19 2.89
C GLN A 194 -10.45 -7.88 3.08
N LEU A 195 -10.36 -9.19 2.84
CA LEU A 195 -9.08 -9.90 2.95
C LEU A 195 -8.06 -9.43 1.91
N SER A 196 -8.50 -9.15 0.68
CA SER A 196 -7.63 -8.63 -0.38
C SER A 196 -7.03 -7.27 -0.01
N ALA A 197 -7.82 -6.38 0.62
CA ALA A 197 -7.34 -5.10 1.12
C ALA A 197 -6.30 -5.27 2.23
N LEU A 198 -6.52 -6.19 3.17
CA LEU A 198 -5.55 -6.49 4.25
C LEU A 198 -4.22 -7.05 3.72
N VAL A 199 -4.28 -7.92 2.70
CA VAL A 199 -3.07 -8.44 2.03
C VAL A 199 -2.30 -7.31 1.35
N GLU A 200 -2.98 -6.40 0.68
CA GLU A 200 -2.36 -5.26 0.01
C GLU A 200 -1.76 -4.25 0.99
N GLU A 201 -2.45 -3.95 2.09
CA GLU A 201 -1.91 -3.11 3.18
C GLU A 201 -0.64 -3.73 3.78
N ALA A 202 -0.65 -5.05 4.02
CA ALA A 202 0.53 -5.77 4.51
C ALA A 202 1.69 -5.72 3.50
N ARG A 203 1.42 -5.84 2.20
CA ARG A 203 2.43 -5.70 1.13
C ARG A 203 3.03 -4.30 1.12
N ILE A 204 2.19 -3.25 1.15
CA ILE A 204 2.64 -1.85 1.17
C ILE A 204 3.48 -1.56 2.42
N ALA A 205 3.07 -2.05 3.59
CA ALA A 205 3.83 -1.90 4.83
C ALA A 205 5.19 -2.62 4.77
N ALA A 206 5.23 -3.83 4.20
CA ALA A 206 6.47 -4.58 3.99
C ALA A 206 7.41 -3.87 3.00
N GLU A 207 6.87 -3.32 1.90
CA GLU A 207 7.65 -2.55 0.93
C GLU A 207 8.15 -1.22 1.48
N ALA A 208 7.38 -0.55 2.34
CA ALA A 208 7.82 0.65 3.05
C ALA A 208 8.94 0.31 4.05
N ALA A 209 8.87 -0.82 4.74
CA ALA A 209 9.92 -1.31 5.64
C ALA A 209 11.17 -1.82 4.89
N ALA A 210 11.03 -2.24 3.63
CA ALA A 210 12.13 -2.73 2.79
C ALA A 210 12.89 -1.63 2.04
N LYS A 211 12.43 -0.37 2.05
CA LYS A 211 13.24 0.75 1.55
C LYS A 211 14.41 0.98 2.52
N PRO A 212 15.66 1.07 2.03
CA PRO A 212 16.80 1.33 2.90
C PRO A 212 16.51 2.61 3.68
N THR A 213 16.69 2.55 5.00
CA THR A 213 16.37 3.71 5.85
C THR A 213 17.12 4.95 5.38
N ASP A 214 16.62 6.14 5.71
CA ASP A 214 17.32 7.40 5.45
C ASP A 214 18.79 7.38 5.95
N ILE A 215 19.07 6.56 6.97
CA ILE A 215 20.40 6.34 7.55
C ILE A 215 21.24 5.40 6.66
N GLU A 216 20.71 4.27 6.19
CA GLU A 216 21.42 3.36 5.29
C GLU A 216 21.79 4.05 3.96
N THR A 217 20.87 4.85 3.42
CA THR A 217 21.13 5.64 2.21
C THR A 217 22.21 6.70 2.46
N ALA A 218 22.21 7.34 3.65
CA ALA A 218 23.25 8.28 4.05
C ALA A 218 24.61 7.61 4.28
N ILE A 219 24.65 6.41 4.88
CA ILE A 219 25.87 5.61 5.05
C ILE A 219 26.47 5.26 3.69
N LYS A 220 25.65 4.77 2.76
CA LYS A 220 26.10 4.47 1.38
C LYS A 220 26.61 5.72 0.67
N PHE A 221 25.88 6.85 0.77
CA PHE A 221 26.32 8.12 0.18
C PHE A 221 27.70 8.56 0.70
N THR A 222 27.97 8.40 2.00
CA THR A 222 29.29 8.70 2.57
C THR A 222 30.38 7.73 2.10
N ALA A 223 30.08 6.43 1.99
CA ALA A 223 31.02 5.44 1.45
C ALA A 223 31.36 5.72 -0.03
N ASP A 224 30.35 6.03 -0.84
CA ASP A 224 30.50 6.41 -2.26
C ASP A 224 31.34 7.70 -2.38
N PHE A 225 31.17 8.66 -1.46
CA PHE A 225 31.98 9.87 -1.39
C PHE A 225 33.47 9.57 -1.14
N TYR A 226 33.80 8.71 -0.17
CA TYR A 226 35.20 8.32 0.08
C TYR A 226 35.81 7.63 -1.14
N ALA A 227 35.08 6.69 -1.74
CA ALA A 227 35.53 6.02 -2.95
C ALA A 227 35.79 7.01 -4.11
N GLU A 228 34.95 8.02 -4.28
CA GLU A 228 35.12 9.05 -5.31
C GLU A 228 36.31 9.98 -5.03
N VAL A 229 36.54 10.35 -3.77
CA VAL A 229 37.76 11.07 -3.34
C VAL A 229 39.00 10.24 -3.66
N GLY A 230 38.98 8.94 -3.36
CA GLY A 230 40.06 8.01 -3.69
C GLY A 230 40.34 7.92 -5.20
N LYS A 231 39.29 7.82 -6.02
CA LYS A 231 39.44 7.84 -7.48
C LYS A 231 40.06 9.13 -8.02
N LYS A 232 39.67 10.29 -7.47
CA LYS A 232 40.12 11.60 -7.96
C LYS A 232 41.51 11.98 -7.46
N PHE A 233 41.85 11.63 -6.22
CA PHE A 233 43.00 12.17 -5.50
C PHE A 233 43.92 11.10 -4.90
N GLY A 234 43.61 9.82 -5.10
CA GLY A 234 44.36 8.67 -4.58
C GLY A 234 43.89 8.20 -3.21
N ASP A 235 44.26 6.96 -2.86
CA ASP A 235 43.80 6.29 -1.63
C ASP A 235 44.14 7.06 -0.36
N SER A 236 45.29 7.75 -0.32
CA SER A 236 45.68 8.61 0.80
C SER A 236 44.70 9.75 1.05
N ALA A 237 44.05 10.30 0.00
CA ALA A 237 43.03 11.33 0.15
C ALA A 237 41.72 10.76 0.69
N SER A 238 41.33 9.55 0.24
CA SER A 238 40.14 8.84 0.77
C SER A 238 40.31 8.57 2.26
N LYS A 239 41.46 7.99 2.63
CA LYS A 239 41.79 7.69 4.03
C LYS A 239 41.82 8.96 4.89
N LEU A 240 42.38 10.04 4.37
CA LEU A 240 42.41 11.31 5.08
C LEU A 240 41.00 11.88 5.32
N ALA A 241 40.08 11.73 4.36
CA ALA A 241 38.69 12.10 4.54
C ALA A 241 38.02 11.23 5.62
N GLU A 242 38.19 9.91 5.59
CA GLU A 242 37.68 9.01 6.65
C GLU A 242 38.17 9.40 8.04
N GLU A 243 39.48 9.63 8.19
CA GLU A 243 40.09 10.04 9.45
C GLU A 243 39.60 11.41 9.94
N LEU A 244 39.36 12.35 9.02
CA LEU A 244 38.75 13.64 9.34
C LEU A 244 37.36 13.44 9.97
N ALA A 245 36.54 12.55 9.41
CA ALA A 245 35.21 12.26 9.95
C ALA A 245 35.25 11.55 11.31
N GLU A 246 36.10 10.55 11.46
CA GLU A 246 36.27 9.83 12.73
C GLU A 246 36.79 10.75 13.83
N SER A 247 37.80 11.58 13.53
CA SER A 247 38.41 12.48 14.50
C SER A 247 37.45 13.54 15.04
N ALA A 248 36.41 13.88 14.28
CA ALA A 248 35.41 14.88 14.66
C ALA A 248 34.33 14.34 15.62
N LYS A 249 34.15 13.02 15.70
CA LYS A 249 33.10 12.41 16.52
C LYS A 249 33.26 12.76 17.99
N GLY A 250 32.19 13.30 18.58
CA GLY A 250 32.13 13.67 20.00
C GLY A 250 32.99 14.86 20.42
N LYS A 251 33.72 15.51 19.49
CA LYS A 251 34.57 16.66 19.80
C LYS A 251 33.83 17.98 19.55
N LYS A 252 34.37 19.05 20.15
CA LYS A 252 34.02 20.43 19.83
C LYS A 252 35.14 21.03 18.98
N ILE A 253 34.80 22.05 18.21
CA ILE A 253 35.78 22.86 17.49
C ILE A 253 36.61 23.63 18.51
N ARG A 254 37.93 23.67 18.31
CA ARG A 254 38.85 24.36 19.21
C ARG A 254 38.80 25.87 19.03
N SER A 255 39.53 26.60 19.88
CA SER A 255 39.62 28.05 19.78
C SER A 255 40.28 28.49 18.45
N ALA A 256 39.91 29.67 17.94
CA ALA A 256 40.51 30.18 16.70
C ALA A 256 42.04 30.35 16.82
N GLY A 257 42.55 30.68 18.01
CA GLY A 257 43.98 30.78 18.27
C GLY A 257 44.70 29.43 18.16
N ASP A 258 44.14 28.39 18.76
CA ASP A 258 44.71 27.04 18.70
C ASP A 258 44.64 26.46 17.29
N ALA A 259 43.52 26.70 16.58
CA ALA A 259 43.35 26.28 15.19
C ALA A 259 44.35 26.96 14.25
N LEU A 260 44.56 28.27 14.39
CA LEU A 260 45.54 29.01 13.61
C LEU A 260 46.97 28.50 13.87
N LYS A 261 47.33 28.30 15.15
CA LYS A 261 48.64 27.76 15.53
C LYS A 261 48.88 26.35 14.96
N ALA A 262 47.84 25.52 14.97
CA ALA A 262 47.85 24.19 14.35
C ALA A 262 48.05 24.27 12.84
N PHE A 263 47.30 25.14 12.16
CA PHE A 263 47.35 25.31 10.71
C PHE A 263 48.68 25.89 10.23
N ASP A 264 49.25 26.86 10.95
CA ASP A 264 50.52 27.51 10.60
C ASP A 264 51.69 26.51 10.52
N LYS A 265 51.63 25.38 11.24
CA LYS A 265 52.62 24.30 11.12
C LYS A 265 52.70 23.71 9.71
N TYR A 266 51.60 23.71 8.95
CA TYR A 266 51.49 23.07 7.63
C TYR A 266 51.35 24.04 6.48
N LYS A 267 50.85 25.24 6.77
CA LYS A 267 50.75 26.33 5.80
C LYS A 267 52.06 26.55 5.05
N ASN A 268 53.19 26.45 5.76
CA ASN A 268 54.50 26.60 5.15
C ASN A 268 54.86 25.49 4.14
N GLU A 269 54.52 24.23 4.43
CA GLU A 269 54.75 23.12 3.49
C GLU A 269 53.83 23.20 2.27
N LEU A 270 52.56 23.58 2.48
CA LEU A 270 51.62 23.84 1.39
C LEU A 270 52.07 25.01 0.51
N ASN A 271 52.55 26.10 1.12
CA ASN A 271 53.01 27.29 0.39
C ASN A 271 54.33 27.06 -0.36
N LYS A 272 55.13 26.05 0.00
CA LYS A 272 56.29 25.60 -0.79
C LYS A 272 55.86 24.85 -2.05
N LYS A 273 54.79 24.03 -1.96
CA LYS A 273 54.30 23.20 -3.07
C LYS A 273 53.43 23.97 -4.05
N PHE A 274 52.70 24.97 -3.57
CA PHE A 274 51.75 25.73 -4.38
C PHE A 274 52.00 27.23 -4.28
N SER A 275 52.17 27.88 -5.43
CA SER A 275 52.46 29.31 -5.48
C SER A 275 51.24 30.13 -5.03
N ALA A 276 51.46 31.40 -4.70
CA ALA A 276 50.36 32.34 -4.43
C ALA A 276 49.38 32.45 -5.61
N LYS A 277 49.87 32.30 -6.85
CA LYS A 277 49.04 32.30 -8.06
C LYS A 277 48.15 31.06 -8.13
N ASP A 278 48.68 29.89 -7.78
CA ASP A 278 47.91 28.62 -7.79
C ASP A 278 46.80 28.65 -6.74
N ARG A 279 47.10 29.17 -5.54
CA ARG A 279 46.12 29.35 -4.47
C ARG A 279 45.04 30.34 -4.83
N ALA A 280 45.40 31.48 -5.43
CA ALA A 280 44.43 32.46 -5.89
C ALA A 280 43.53 31.92 -7.02
N ALA A 281 44.09 31.14 -7.95
CA ALA A 281 43.32 30.47 -9.00
C ALA A 281 42.35 29.43 -8.42
N ALA A 282 42.82 28.61 -7.47
CA ALA A 282 41.98 27.65 -6.76
C ALA A 282 40.85 28.31 -5.97
N ALA A 283 41.09 29.49 -5.39
CA ALA A 283 40.08 30.24 -4.66
C ALA A 283 38.94 30.75 -5.55
N ASN A 284 39.12 30.90 -6.85
CA ASN A 284 38.05 31.37 -7.75
C ASN A 284 36.96 30.31 -7.97
N TYR A 285 37.23 29.02 -7.72
CA TYR A 285 36.19 27.99 -7.74
C TYR A 285 35.10 28.20 -6.67
N ILE A 286 35.38 29.02 -5.66
CA ILE A 286 34.42 29.35 -4.59
C ILE A 286 33.35 30.34 -5.09
N ASP A 287 33.64 31.13 -6.13
CA ASP A 287 32.72 32.15 -6.64
C ASP A 287 31.48 31.54 -7.34
N SER A 288 31.57 30.29 -7.81
CA SER A 288 30.51 29.60 -8.56
C SER A 288 29.75 28.54 -7.75
N MET A 289 29.78 28.61 -6.41
CA MET A 289 29.24 27.55 -5.56
C MET A 289 27.71 27.60 -5.39
N ASP A 290 27.11 26.42 -5.47
CA ASP A 290 25.73 26.18 -5.06
C ASP A 290 25.65 25.81 -3.57
N PHE A 291 25.46 26.82 -2.73
CA PHE A 291 25.33 26.64 -1.29
C PHE A 291 24.09 25.81 -0.88
N GLU A 292 23.05 25.74 -1.73
CA GLU A 292 21.89 24.89 -1.47
C GLU A 292 22.25 23.42 -1.69
N ALA A 293 22.95 23.09 -2.78
CA ALA A 293 23.47 21.75 -3.03
C ALA A 293 24.43 21.29 -1.92
N ILE A 294 25.30 22.18 -1.44
CA ILE A 294 26.20 21.91 -0.31
C ILE A 294 25.40 21.59 0.96
N GLY A 295 24.37 22.37 1.28
CA GLY A 295 23.52 22.13 2.44
C GLY A 295 22.81 20.77 2.37
N LYS A 296 22.28 20.41 1.19
CA LYS A 296 21.65 19.09 0.95
C LYS A 296 22.64 17.94 1.09
N ALA A 297 23.86 18.08 0.56
CA ALA A 297 24.91 17.07 0.72
C ALA A 297 25.36 16.95 2.18
N ALA A 298 25.58 18.08 2.87
CA ALA A 298 25.94 18.13 4.28
C ALA A 298 24.88 17.47 5.19
N ALA A 299 23.60 17.60 4.87
CA ALA A 299 22.52 16.91 5.61
C ALA A 299 22.63 15.39 5.52
N LYS A 300 22.99 14.85 4.35
CA LYS A 300 23.22 13.40 4.17
C LYS A 300 24.44 12.94 4.96
N PHE A 301 25.55 13.67 4.90
CA PHE A 301 26.71 13.38 5.74
C PHE A 301 26.39 13.48 7.23
N GLY A 302 25.57 14.46 7.65
CA GLY A 302 25.13 14.60 9.04
C GLY A 302 24.39 13.38 9.56
N LYS A 303 23.43 12.85 8.78
CA LYS A 303 22.72 11.60 9.10
C LYS A 303 23.68 10.41 9.23
N SER A 304 24.62 10.28 8.29
CA SER A 304 25.63 9.20 8.29
C SER A 304 26.57 9.28 9.49
N LEU A 305 27.01 10.48 9.86
CA LEU A 305 27.97 10.73 10.94
C LEU A 305 27.33 10.92 12.32
N GLY A 306 26.00 10.75 12.43
CA GLY A 306 25.28 10.83 13.71
C GLY A 306 25.06 12.25 14.24
N TYR A 307 25.12 13.27 13.39
CA TYR A 307 24.82 14.66 13.76
C TYR A 307 23.32 14.96 13.65
N VAL A 308 22.71 15.42 14.76
CA VAL A 308 21.25 15.63 14.90
C VAL A 308 20.87 17.13 14.97
N GLY A 309 21.82 18.05 14.75
CA GLY A 309 21.58 19.50 14.82
C GLY A 309 21.09 20.14 13.52
N HIS A 310 20.57 21.37 13.60
CA HIS A 310 20.23 22.17 12.41
C HIS A 310 21.49 22.60 11.66
N ILE A 311 21.51 22.39 10.36
CA ILE A 311 22.61 22.86 9.51
C ILE A 311 22.43 24.36 9.24
N MET A 312 23.35 25.19 9.75
CA MET A 312 23.35 26.64 9.54
C MET A 312 24.02 27.01 8.20
N ASN A 313 23.77 28.23 7.73
CA ASN A 313 24.40 28.73 6.52
C ASN A 313 25.90 29.02 6.75
N ALA A 314 26.79 28.22 6.13
CA ALA A 314 28.24 28.35 6.24
C ALA A 314 28.87 29.28 5.17
N LYS A 315 28.06 30.00 4.38
CA LYS A 315 28.51 30.84 3.25
C LYS A 315 29.63 31.81 3.65
N ASP A 316 29.48 32.50 4.77
CA ASP A 316 30.47 33.47 5.23
C ASP A 316 31.84 32.84 5.53
N SER A 317 31.87 31.60 6.05
CA SER A 317 33.13 30.91 6.32
C SER A 317 33.84 30.50 5.04
N PHE A 318 33.10 30.11 4.00
CA PHE A 318 33.70 29.82 2.69
C PHE A 318 34.24 31.09 2.01
N ILE A 319 33.57 32.23 2.19
CA ILE A 319 34.09 33.53 1.72
C ILE A 319 35.40 33.90 2.44
N GLU A 320 35.47 33.71 3.75
CA GLU A 320 36.73 33.97 4.48
C GLU A 320 37.82 32.94 4.16
N PHE A 321 37.48 31.68 3.89
CA PHE A 321 38.41 30.68 3.38
C PHE A 321 38.98 31.10 2.02
N GLN A 322 38.13 31.59 1.11
CA GLN A 322 38.55 32.11 -0.19
C GLN A 322 39.53 33.28 -0.05
N LYS A 323 39.23 34.24 0.84
CA LYS A 323 40.13 35.36 1.12
C LYS A 323 41.46 34.87 1.68
N ALA A 324 41.44 33.91 2.61
CA ALA A 324 42.64 33.32 3.18
C ALA A 324 43.51 32.63 2.12
N MET A 325 42.90 31.93 1.16
CA MET A 325 43.61 31.35 0.02
C MET A 325 44.28 32.40 -0.87
N LYS A 326 43.63 33.57 -1.07
CA LYS A 326 44.14 34.67 -1.89
C LYS A 326 45.23 35.49 -1.18
N SER A 327 45.10 35.74 0.12
CA SER A 327 45.94 36.68 0.88
C SER A 327 46.88 36.03 1.89
N ASP A 328 46.82 34.71 2.07
CA ASP A 328 47.53 33.94 3.10
C ASP A 328 47.19 34.33 4.56
N ASN A 329 46.09 35.07 4.76
CA ASN A 329 45.64 35.50 6.09
C ASN A 329 44.48 34.62 6.57
N TRP A 330 44.80 33.62 7.39
CA TRP A 330 43.86 32.60 7.86
C TRP A 330 43.11 32.96 9.15
N LYS A 331 43.55 34.03 9.84
CA LYS A 331 42.93 34.43 11.12
C LYS A 331 41.43 34.73 11.00
N PRO A 332 40.94 35.49 10.00
CA PRO A 332 39.50 35.75 9.85
C PRO A 332 38.67 34.48 9.64
N PHE A 333 39.21 33.51 8.88
CA PHE A 333 38.55 32.22 8.64
C PHE A 333 38.36 31.45 9.95
N PHE A 334 39.42 31.28 10.75
CA PHE A 334 39.31 30.54 12.01
C PHE A 334 38.43 31.22 13.04
N VAL A 335 38.40 32.56 13.07
CA VAL A 335 37.46 33.33 13.92
C VAL A 335 36.01 33.09 13.49
N LYS A 336 35.71 33.08 12.18
CA LYS A 336 34.37 32.75 11.67
C LYS A 336 34.00 31.29 11.94
N ALA A 337 34.93 30.36 11.76
CA ALA A 337 34.73 28.95 12.07
C ALA A 337 34.41 28.74 13.55
N GLU A 338 35.15 29.38 14.46
CA GLU A 338 34.87 29.39 15.91
C GLU A 338 33.50 30.02 16.23
N ALA A 339 33.14 31.14 15.60
CA ALA A 339 31.84 31.80 15.82
C ALA A 339 30.66 30.93 15.39
N ILE A 340 30.77 30.22 14.27
CA ILE A 340 29.79 29.20 13.86
C ILE A 340 29.78 28.05 14.87
N ALA A 341 30.93 27.72 15.45
CA ALA A 341 31.09 26.60 16.35
C ALA A 341 30.64 26.81 17.80
N LEU A 342 30.27 28.03 18.22
CA LEU A 342 29.87 28.33 19.60
C LEU A 342 28.69 27.44 20.04
N GLY A 343 29.00 26.29 20.64
CA GLY A 343 28.03 25.28 21.07
C GLY A 343 27.80 24.10 20.13
N MET A 344 28.45 24.04 18.95
CA MET A 344 28.26 22.95 17.96
C MET A 344 29.37 21.89 18.00
N ALA A 345 29.02 20.65 17.62
CA ALA A 345 29.97 19.54 17.51
C ALA A 345 30.90 19.70 16.30
N ALA A 346 32.15 19.23 16.40
CA ALA A 346 33.12 19.22 15.30
C ALA A 346 32.62 18.47 14.06
N THR A 347 31.78 17.46 14.24
CA THR A 347 31.10 16.73 13.15
C THR A 347 30.36 17.69 12.20
N TYR A 348 29.81 18.79 12.70
CA TYR A 348 29.14 19.80 11.85
C TYR A 348 30.10 20.43 10.83
N LEU A 349 31.33 20.75 11.23
CA LEU A 349 32.29 21.36 10.30
C LEU A 349 32.76 20.35 9.24
N VAL A 350 32.86 19.07 9.61
CA VAL A 350 33.19 18.00 8.65
C VAL A 350 32.06 17.81 7.64
N THR A 351 30.79 17.77 8.06
CA THR A 351 29.66 17.56 7.13
C THR A 351 29.56 18.69 6.10
N ILE A 352 29.81 19.93 6.53
CA ILE A 352 29.89 21.10 5.63
C ILE A 352 31.09 20.97 4.68
N THR A 353 32.26 20.56 5.18
CA THR A 353 33.46 20.35 4.36
C THR A 353 33.24 19.26 3.31
N PHE A 354 32.62 18.13 3.67
CA PHE A 354 32.29 17.08 2.72
C PHE A 354 31.20 17.49 1.74
N GLY A 355 30.19 18.23 2.22
CA GLY A 355 29.16 18.80 1.35
C GLY A 355 29.79 19.67 0.26
N PHE A 356 30.78 20.49 0.60
CA PHE A 356 31.56 21.27 -0.35
C PHE A 356 32.30 20.37 -1.35
N ILE A 357 33.06 19.38 -0.83
CA ILE A 357 33.92 18.53 -1.68
C ILE A 357 33.08 17.71 -2.65
N ALA A 358 31.92 17.23 -2.22
CA ALA A 358 31.04 16.40 -3.03
C ALA A 358 30.43 17.13 -4.24
N VAL A 359 30.18 18.43 -4.13
CA VAL A 359 29.47 19.19 -5.18
C VAL A 359 30.36 20.15 -5.96
N THR A 360 31.60 20.37 -5.52
CA THR A 360 32.52 21.30 -6.16
C THR A 360 33.55 20.54 -7.01
N PRO A 361 33.73 20.90 -8.30
CA PRO A 361 34.78 20.32 -9.14
C PRO A 361 36.15 20.92 -8.77
N LEU A 362 36.67 20.51 -7.61
CA LEU A 362 37.91 21.03 -7.06
C LEU A 362 39.15 20.20 -7.47
N GLY A 363 40.31 20.85 -7.51
CA GLY A 363 41.61 20.18 -7.68
C GLY A 363 42.26 19.79 -6.35
N ILE A 364 43.31 18.97 -6.41
CA ILE A 364 44.04 18.43 -5.24
C ILE A 364 44.54 19.51 -4.26
N LEU A 365 44.94 20.67 -4.79
CA LEU A 365 45.36 21.82 -3.99
C LEU A 365 44.22 22.31 -3.08
N LEU A 366 43.04 22.56 -3.66
CA LEU A 366 41.90 23.08 -2.91
C LEU A 366 41.40 22.05 -1.90
N PHE A 367 41.42 20.76 -2.25
CA PHE A 367 41.16 19.65 -1.33
C PHE A 367 42.09 19.70 -0.12
N ALA A 368 43.41 19.76 -0.36
CA ALA A 368 44.42 19.74 0.68
C ALA A 368 44.27 20.91 1.66
N PHE A 369 44.06 22.13 1.15
CA PHE A 369 43.84 23.30 2.00
C PHE A 369 42.54 23.23 2.81
N LEU A 370 41.43 22.73 2.22
CA LEU A 370 40.16 22.55 2.93
C LEU A 370 40.29 21.54 4.06
N VAL A 371 40.82 20.35 3.78
CA VAL A 371 40.98 19.31 4.78
C VAL A 371 41.99 19.71 5.85
N ALA A 372 43.07 20.41 5.48
CA ALA A 372 44.03 20.95 6.44
C ALA A 372 43.41 21.99 7.37
N ALA A 373 42.64 22.94 6.82
CA ALA A 373 41.98 23.98 7.60
C ALA A 373 40.89 23.40 8.52
N THR A 374 40.08 22.47 8.02
CA THR A 374 39.07 21.77 8.82
C THR A 374 39.71 20.92 9.91
N GLY A 375 40.77 20.18 9.59
CA GLY A 375 41.46 19.34 10.56
C GLY A 375 42.15 20.13 11.66
N ALA A 376 42.78 21.25 11.31
CA ALA A 376 43.39 22.16 12.29
C ALA A 376 42.37 22.74 13.28
N ALA A 377 41.10 22.85 12.90
CA ALA A 377 40.02 23.31 13.78
C ALA A 377 39.48 22.20 14.72
N ILE A 378 39.92 20.95 14.57
CA ILE A 378 39.41 19.78 15.30
C ILE A 378 40.49 19.19 16.21
N ASP A 379 41.50 18.51 15.66
CA ASP A 379 42.44 17.68 16.44
C ASP A 379 43.90 17.78 15.96
N ASP A 380 44.85 17.69 16.92
CA ASP A 380 46.29 17.65 16.69
C ASP A 380 46.78 16.29 16.17
N GLN A 381 46.02 15.21 16.37
CA GLN A 381 46.40 13.88 15.85
C GLN A 381 46.17 13.76 14.33
N LEU A 382 45.07 14.34 13.84
CA LEU A 382 44.73 14.37 12.41
C LEU A 382 45.77 15.17 11.59
N ILE A 383 46.35 16.15 12.28
CA ILE A 383 47.35 17.05 11.76
C ILE A 383 48.61 16.32 11.23
N GLU A 384 49.01 15.18 11.81
CA GLU A 384 50.16 14.38 11.34
C GLU A 384 49.86 13.63 10.03
N ASN A 385 48.63 13.15 9.87
CA ASN A 385 48.17 12.46 8.67
C ASN A 385 48.00 13.44 7.50
N ILE A 386 47.49 14.65 7.80
CA ILE A 386 47.46 15.79 6.87
C ILE A 386 48.88 16.12 6.39
N ASN A 387 49.86 16.18 7.30
CA ASN A 387 51.25 16.44 6.93
C ASN A 387 51.79 15.39 5.97
N SER A 388 51.57 14.12 6.27
CA SER A 388 52.06 13.00 5.45
C SER A 388 51.46 13.02 4.05
N PHE A 389 50.16 13.33 3.95
CA PHE A 389 49.48 13.55 2.68
C PHE A 389 50.07 14.73 1.90
N ILE A 390 50.21 15.90 2.55
CA ILE A 390 50.76 17.11 1.92
C ILE A 390 52.18 16.90 1.43
N VAL A 391 53.05 16.27 2.22
CA VAL A 391 54.43 15.95 1.82
C VAL A 391 54.45 15.04 0.59
N GLY A 392 53.50 14.11 0.47
CA GLY A 392 53.36 13.19 -0.65
C GLY A 392 52.73 13.76 -1.93
N LEU A 393 52.18 14.98 -1.91
CA LEU A 393 51.71 15.71 -3.10
C LEU A 393 52.87 16.17 -3.98
#